data_AF-A0A7Y5KKA7-F1
#
_entry.id   AF-A0A7Y5KKA7-F1
#
_cell.length_a   1.000
_cell.length_b   1.000
_cell.length_c   1.000
_cell.angle_alpha   90.00
_cell.angle_beta   90.00
_cell.angle_gamma   90.00
#
_symmetry.space_group_name_H-M   'P 1'
#
loop_
_entity.id
_entity.type
_entity.pdbx_description
1 polymer ?
#
loop_
_entity_poly.entity_id
_entity_poly.type
_entity_poly.pdbx_seq_one_letter_code
_entity_poly.pdbx_strand_id
1 'polypeptide(L)'
;KEAAGYPESLADVRTEAQVREVIEDYNRRVLADRRRPAVGSLPPLLAKTLDVDEMVEQWRPLRAQREARQRLAREEREAAGAAARRDSGSWWARLLGRG
;
A
#
# COMPACT_ATOMS: atom_id res chain seq x y z
N LYS A 1 3.29 -10.22 16.26
CA LYS A 1 3.12 -10.91 14.97
C LYS A 1 2.36 -10.06 13.93
N GLU A 2 1.53 -9.08 14.29
CA GLU A 2 1.00 -8.08 13.33
C GLU A 2 1.83 -6.78 13.29
N ALA A 3 2.35 -6.31 14.43
CA ALA A 3 3.21 -5.11 14.52
C ALA A 3 4.45 -5.10 13.60
N ALA A 4 4.94 -6.28 13.20
CA ALA A 4 6.18 -6.40 12.43
C ALA A 4 6.03 -5.99 10.95
N GLY A 5 4.79 -5.83 10.46
CA GLY A 5 4.50 -5.38 9.10
C GLY A 5 4.03 -3.93 9.02
N TYR A 6 4.08 -3.19 10.14
CA TYR A 6 3.90 -1.75 10.15
C TYR A 6 5.29 -1.08 10.09
N PRO A 7 5.43 0.01 9.34
CA PRO A 7 4.38 0.80 8.68
C PRO A 7 4.02 0.37 7.24
N GLU A 8 4.72 -0.60 6.64
CA GLU A 8 4.63 -0.89 5.19
C GLU A 8 3.23 -1.30 4.74
N SER A 9 2.50 -2.06 5.56
CA SER A 9 1.12 -2.46 5.29
C SER A 9 0.13 -1.28 5.22
N LEU A 10 0.45 -0.12 5.80
CA LEU A 10 -0.38 1.08 5.71
C LEU A 10 -0.26 1.78 4.36
N ALA A 11 0.76 1.46 3.55
CA ALA A 11 1.02 2.16 2.27
C ALA A 11 -0.14 2.01 1.25
N ASP A 12 -1.00 1.01 1.43
CA ASP A 12 -2.20 0.78 0.61
C ASP A 12 -3.44 1.50 1.14
N VAL A 13 -3.40 2.03 2.37
CA VAL A 13 -4.46 2.86 2.94
C VAL A 13 -4.42 4.25 2.32
N ARG A 14 -5.59 4.76 1.90
CA ARG A 14 -5.69 5.98 1.07
C ARG A 14 -5.75 7.27 1.86
N THR A 15 -6.19 7.22 3.12
CA THR A 15 -6.45 8.42 3.91
C THR A 15 -5.87 8.28 5.30
N GLU A 16 -5.47 9.42 5.88
CA GLU A 16 -4.98 9.47 7.25
C GLU A 16 -6.02 8.96 8.25
N ALA A 17 -7.30 9.34 8.07
CA ALA A 17 -8.38 8.89 8.94
C ALA A 17 -8.48 7.36 9.00
N GLN A 18 -8.34 6.68 7.86
CA GLN A 18 -8.32 5.22 7.81
C GLN A 18 -7.06 4.62 8.47
N VAL A 19 -5.90 5.28 8.36
CA VAL A 19 -4.69 4.83 9.06
C VAL A 19 -4.91 4.91 10.57
N ARG A 20 -5.46 6.03 11.06
CA ARG A 20 -5.79 6.21 12.48
C ARG A 20 -6.74 5.12 12.97
N GLU A 21 -7.83 4.89 12.22
CA GLU A 21 -8.81 3.83 12.54
C GLU A 21 -8.17 2.44 12.62
N VAL A 22 -7.31 2.09 11.65
CA VAL A 22 -6.63 0.79 11.61
C VAL A 22 -5.71 0.60 12.82
N ILE A 23 -4.92 1.62 13.17
CA ILE A 23 -3.99 1.54 14.31
C ILE A 23 -4.74 1.55 15.64
N GLU A 24 -5.82 2.32 15.77
CA GLU A 24 -6.67 2.32 16.95
C GLU A 24 -7.38 0.98 17.14
N ASP A 25 -7.88 0.35 16.07
CA ASP A 25 -8.44 -1.00 16.13
C ASP A 25 -7.40 -2.03 16.57
N TYR A 26 -6.22 -2.01 15.96
CA TYR A 26 -5.11 -2.87 16.34
C TYR A 26 -4.77 -2.71 17.83
N ASN A 27 -4.62 -1.48 18.31
CA ASN A 27 -4.32 -1.20 19.72
C ASN A 27 -5.43 -1.70 20.66
N ARG A 28 -6.70 -1.53 20.29
CA ARG A 28 -7.83 -2.08 21.06
C ARG A 28 -7.75 -3.59 21.19
N ARG A 29 -7.42 -4.31 20.10
CA ARG A 29 -7.26 -5.77 20.12
C ARG A 29 -6.07 -6.20 20.98
N VAL A 30 -4.92 -5.53 20.84
CA VAL A 30 -3.74 -5.79 21.68
C VAL A 30 -4.07 -5.62 23.16
N LEU A 31 -4.77 -4.55 23.53
CA LEU A 31 -5.16 -4.30 24.92
C LEU A 31 -6.19 -5.33 25.42
N ALA A 32 -7.13 -5.76 24.57
CA ALA A 32 -8.08 -6.81 24.90
C ALA A 32 -7.37 -8.14 25.18
N ASP A 33 -6.37 -8.50 24.37
CA ASP A 33 -5.57 -9.72 24.57
C ASP A 33 -4.74 -9.66 25.85
N ARG A 34 -4.19 -8.48 26.21
CA ARG A 34 -3.46 -8.28 27.47
C ARG A 34 -4.33 -8.49 28.71
N ARG A 35 -5.63 -8.21 28.61
CA ARG A 35 -6.58 -8.36 29.72
C ARG A 35 -7.05 -9.81 29.90
N ARG A 36 -6.75 -10.70 28.95
CA ARG A 36 -7.13 -12.11 29.07
C ARG A 36 -6.28 -12.79 30.14
N PRO A 37 -6.87 -13.60 31.03
CA PRO A 37 -6.11 -14.37 32.01
C PRO A 37 -5.07 -15.24 31.30
N ALA A 38 -3.83 -15.24 31.79
CA ALA A 38 -2.82 -16.16 31.30
C ALA A 38 -3.24 -17.60 31.68
N VAL A 39 -3.52 -18.43 30.67
CA VAL A 39 -3.80 -19.85 30.86
C VAL A 39 -2.49 -20.61 30.63
N GLY A 40 -1.96 -21.24 31.69
CA GLY A 40 -0.73 -22.04 31.63
C GLY A 40 0.45 -21.44 32.40
N SER A 41 1.59 -22.15 32.40
CA SER A 41 2.77 -21.84 33.22
C SER A 41 3.75 -20.83 32.58
N LEU A 42 3.53 -20.44 31.32
CA LEU A 42 4.42 -19.53 30.59
C LEU A 42 3.78 -18.15 30.44
N PRO A 43 4.55 -17.05 30.61
CA PRO A 43 4.03 -15.72 30.38
C PRO A 43 3.64 -15.52 28.90
N PRO A 44 2.48 -14.90 28.61
CA PRO A 44 2.02 -14.73 27.25
C PRO A 44 2.89 -13.73 26.47
N LEU A 45 3.26 -14.07 25.23
CA LEU A 45 3.95 -13.17 24.30
C LEU A 45 2.96 -12.14 23.74
N LEU A 46 2.86 -11.00 24.41
CA LEU A 46 1.93 -9.93 24.06
C LEU A 46 2.53 -8.98 23.04
N ALA A 47 1.75 -8.61 22.02
CA ALA A 47 2.16 -7.62 21.04
C ALA A 47 2.27 -6.21 21.69
N LYS A 48 3.11 -5.35 21.11
CA LYS A 48 3.23 -3.94 21.50
C LYS A 48 2.11 -3.13 20.84
N THR A 49 1.61 -2.13 21.56
CA THR A 49 0.77 -1.06 21.00
C THR A 49 1.65 -0.13 20.17
N LEU A 50 1.05 0.52 19.18
CA LEU A 50 1.71 1.47 18.29
C LEU A 50 1.19 2.89 18.54
N ASP A 51 2.05 3.89 18.42
CA ASP A 51 1.64 5.30 18.49
C ASP A 51 0.96 5.70 17.17
N VAL A 52 -0.24 6.26 17.25
CA VAL A 52 -1.05 6.59 16.07
C VAL A 52 -0.40 7.71 15.26
N ASP A 53 0.08 8.76 15.93
CA ASP A 53 0.65 9.91 15.25
C ASP A 53 2.00 9.56 14.62
N GLU A 54 2.83 8.77 15.31
CA GLU A 54 4.08 8.24 14.76
C GLU A 54 3.82 7.41 13.49
N MET A 55 2.80 6.53 13.50
CA MET A 55 2.44 5.72 12.34
C MET A 55 1.90 6.56 11.18
N VAL A 56 1.13 7.61 11.47
CA VAL A 56 0.67 8.56 10.44
C VAL A 56 1.86 9.27 9.79
N GLU A 57 2.82 9.76 10.58
CA GLU A 57 4.00 10.43 10.07
C GLU A 57 4.89 9.52 9.21
N GLN A 58 5.01 8.24 9.57
CA GLN A 58 5.70 7.23 8.75
C GLN A 58 4.91 6.86 7.48
N TRP A 59 3.57 6.88 7.53
CA TRP A 59 2.71 6.54 6.40
C TRP A 59 2.74 7.60 5.28
N ARG A 60 2.72 8.90 5.62
CA ARG A 60 2.70 10.00 4.64
C ARG A 60 3.75 9.85 3.52
N PRO A 61 5.05 9.66 3.80
CA PRO A 61 6.06 9.52 2.75
C PRO A 61 5.90 8.23 1.94
N LEU A 62 5.49 7.11 2.57
CA LEU A 62 5.24 5.85 1.88
C LEU A 62 4.11 5.99 0.85
N ARG A 63 3.04 6.69 1.22
CA ARG A 63 1.91 6.98 0.35
C ARG A 63 2.33 7.87 -0.83
N ALA A 64 3.07 8.95 -0.56
CA ALA A 64 3.57 9.85 -1.60
C ALA A 64 4.45 9.12 -2.62
N GLN A 65 5.35 8.24 -2.17
CA GLN A 65 6.19 7.42 -3.04
C GLN A 65 5.38 6.43 -3.88
N ARG A 66 4.34 5.82 -3.30
CA ARG A 66 3.44 4.93 -4.05
C ARG A 66 2.66 5.69 -5.13
N GLU A 67 2.21 6.91 -4.83
CA GLU A 67 1.52 7.76 -5.82
C GLU A 67 2.42 8.17 -6.96
N ALA A 68 3.66 8.59 -6.66
CA ALA A 68 4.64 8.92 -7.69
C ALA A 68 4.88 7.73 -8.63
N ARG A 69 5.08 6.53 -8.07
CA ARG A 69 5.23 5.29 -8.85
C ARG A 69 3.99 4.98 -9.70
N GLN A 70 2.79 5.17 -9.15
CA GLN A 70 1.54 4.94 -9.89
C GLN A 70 1.33 5.94 -11.03
N ARG A 71 1.74 7.20 -10.85
CA ARG A 71 1.69 8.22 -11.93
C ARG A 71 2.65 7.86 -13.06
N LEU A 72 3.91 7.58 -12.74
CA LEU A 72 4.91 7.17 -13.73
C LEU A 72 4.44 5.93 -14.51
N ALA A 73 3.94 4.91 -13.81
CA ALA A 73 3.44 3.71 -14.47
C ALA A 73 2.21 3.97 -15.37
N ARG A 74 1.38 4.99 -15.07
CA ARG A 74 0.28 5.40 -15.95
C ARG A 74 0.80 6.12 -17.19
N GLU A 75 1.72 7.07 -17.01
CA GLU A 75 2.36 7.81 -18.10
C GLU A 75 3.09 6.87 -19.06
N GLU A 76 3.83 5.89 -18.54
CA GLU A 76 4.50 4.85 -19.35
C GLU A 76 3.50 4.02 -20.16
N ARG A 77 2.39 3.61 -19.54
CA ARG A 77 1.33 2.86 -20.24
C ARG A 77 0.66 3.68 -21.33
N GLU A 78 0.40 4.95 -21.06
CA GLU A 78 -0.19 5.88 -22.03
C GLU A 78 0.76 6.11 -23.21
N ALA A 79 2.05 6.32 -22.94
CA ALA A 79 3.09 6.48 -23.96
C ALA A 79 3.24 5.20 -24.82
N ALA A 80 3.28 4.03 -24.18
CA ALA A 80 3.34 2.75 -24.88
C ALA A 80 2.10 2.53 -25.77
N GLY A 81 0.90 2.84 -25.26
CA GLY A 81 -0.34 2.78 -26.04
C GLY A 81 -0.37 3.78 -27.20
N ALA A 82 0.19 4.98 -27.04
CA ALA A 82 0.32 5.94 -28.12
C ALA A 82 1.33 5.47 -29.20
N ALA A 83 2.45 4.89 -28.79
CA ALA A 83 3.45 4.34 -29.70
C ALA A 83 2.89 3.16 -30.52
N ALA A 84 2.21 2.21 -29.87
CA ALA A 84 1.58 1.07 -30.54
C ALA A 84 0.54 1.49 -31.60
N ARG A 85 -0.27 2.53 -31.29
CA ARG A 85 -1.23 3.11 -32.26
C ARG A 85 -0.53 3.72 -33.48
N ARG A 86 0.61 4.39 -33.29
CA ARG A 86 1.40 4.94 -34.40
C ARG A 86 2.03 3.85 -35.27
N ASP A 87 2.58 2.82 -34.63
CA ASP A 87 3.29 1.74 -35.34
C ASP A 87 2.33 0.88 -36.17
N SER A 88 1.19 0.51 -35.60
CA SER A 88 0.14 -0.26 -36.31
C SER A 88 -0.37 0.45 -37.57
N GLY A 89 -0.60 1.77 -37.54
CA GLY A 89 -0.98 2.53 -38.73
C GLY A 89 0.09 2.53 -39.83
N SER A 90 1.37 2.52 -39.46
CA SER A 90 2.49 2.48 -40.42
C SER A 90 2.67 1.10 -41.06
N TRP A 91 2.36 0.04 -40.32
CA TRP A 91 2.38 -1.33 -40.83
C TRP A 91 1.25 -1.56 -41.85
N TRP A 92 0.02 -1.12 -41.54
CA TRP A 92 -1.11 -1.22 -42.47
C TRP A 92 -0.91 -0.39 -43.75
N ALA A 93 -0.35 0.83 -43.64
CA ALA A 93 -0.04 1.67 -44.79
C ALA A 93 1.00 1.03 -45.72
N ARG A 94 2.00 0.34 -45.17
CA ARG A 94 3.01 -0.40 -45.94
C ARG A 94 2.44 -1.65 -46.63
N LEU A 95 1.44 -2.29 -46.04
CA LEU A 95 0.86 -3.52 -46.56
C LEU A 95 -0.15 -3.26 -47.70
N LEU A 96 -0.83 -2.11 -47.69
CA LEU A 96 -1.83 -1.73 -48.70
C LEU A 96 -1.27 -0.93 -49.88
N GLY A 97 -0.02 -0.42 -49.80
CA GLY A 97 0.59 0.45 -50.81
C GLY A 97 1.43 -0.24 -51.89
N ARG A 98 1.38 -1.59 -52.00
CA ARG A 98 2.17 -2.36 -52.98
C ARG A 98 1.25 -3.09 -53.96
N GLY A 99 0.57 -2.32 -54.80
CA GLY A 99 -0.25 -2.78 -55.93
C GLY A 99 0.19 -2.09 -57.21
#